data_AF-A0A396ZSP1-F1
#
_entry.id   AF-A0A396ZSP1-F1
#
_cell.length_a   1.000
_cell.length_b   1.000
_cell.length_c   1.000
_cell.angle_alpha   90.00
_cell.angle_beta   90.00
_cell.angle_gamma   90.00
#
_symmetry.space_group_name_H-M   'P 1'
#
loop_
_entity.id
_entity.type
_entity.pdbx_description
1 polymer ?
#
loop_
_entity_poly.entity_id
_entity_poly.type
_entity_poly.pdbx_seq_one_letter_code
_entity_poly.pdbx_strand_id
1 'polypeptide(L)'
;WWSDTDDLSLWTQVNNDLSFKQAKNTTKTWDAVEDKLCQVPGFGKSGLDRKKAPSRFYQFLRVHRKFQVGFKYLSGVKQDDTGKIMLLDELFQLFDEASDER
;
A
#
# COMPACT_ATOMS: atom_id res chain seq x y z
N TRP A 1 -0.69 1.28 -16.17
CA TRP A 1 -1.80 1.89 -15.41
C TRP A 1 -2.20 0.93 -14.29
N TRP A 2 -2.58 1.43 -13.12
CA TRP A 2 -3.09 0.64 -11.97
C TRP A 2 -4.56 1.02 -11.77
N SER A 3 -5.44 0.04 -11.59
CA SER A 3 -6.84 0.30 -11.24
C SER A 3 -7.01 0.44 -9.73
N ASP A 4 -8.14 1.01 -9.29
CA ASP A 4 -8.47 1.12 -7.86
C ASP A 4 -8.56 -0.26 -7.18
N THR A 5 -9.02 -1.28 -7.90
CA THR A 5 -9.07 -2.66 -7.43
C THR A 5 -7.67 -3.27 -7.30
N ASP A 6 -6.77 -2.97 -8.24
CA ASP A 6 -5.36 -3.41 -8.16
C ASP A 6 -4.65 -2.73 -6.99
N ASP A 7 -4.89 -1.44 -6.78
CA ASP A 7 -4.33 -0.68 -5.66
C ASP A 7 -4.82 -1.23 -4.32
N LEU A 8 -6.13 -1.49 -4.18
CA LEU A 8 -6.68 -2.09 -2.96
C LEU A 8 -6.09 -3.48 -2.68
N SER A 9 -5.93 -4.30 -3.73
CA SER A 9 -5.30 -5.62 -3.62
C SER A 9 -3.84 -5.50 -3.16
N LEU A 10 -3.09 -4.55 -3.73
CA LEU A 10 -1.71 -4.25 -3.35
C LEU A 10 -1.62 -3.82 -1.88
N TRP A 11 -2.46 -2.89 -1.43
CA TRP A 11 -2.40 -2.39 -0.06
C TRP A 11 -2.76 -3.47 0.95
N THR A 12 -3.81 -4.25 0.68
CA THR A 12 -4.21 -5.38 1.52
C THR A 12 -3.06 -6.37 1.65
N GLN A 13 -2.41 -6.73 0.54
CA GLN A 13 -1.32 -7.70 0.55
C GLN A 13 -0.08 -7.17 1.27
N VAL A 14 0.26 -5.89 1.08
CA VAL A 14 1.38 -5.25 1.78
C VAL A 14 1.12 -5.10 3.28
N ASN A 15 -0.14 -4.85 3.69
CA ASN A 15 -0.51 -4.80 5.10
C ASN A 15 -0.36 -6.19 5.75
N ASN A 16 -0.81 -7.24 5.07
CA ASN A 16 -0.70 -8.62 5.56
C ASN A 16 0.76 -9.09 5.69
N ASP A 17 1.62 -8.72 4.72
CA ASP A 17 3.00 -9.21 4.65
C ASP A 17 4.03 -8.27 5.32
N LEU A 18 3.62 -7.04 5.66
CA LEU A 18 4.47 -5.98 6.20
C LEU A 18 5.79 -5.83 5.42
N SER A 19 5.72 -5.93 4.09
CA SER A 19 6.89 -6.09 3.21
C SER A 19 7.89 -4.94 3.31
N PHE A 20 7.45 -3.77 3.77
CA PHE A 20 8.28 -2.59 4.03
C PHE A 20 9.07 -2.65 5.35
N LYS A 21 8.64 -3.42 6.37
CA LYS A 21 9.34 -3.56 7.66
C LYS A 21 10.56 -4.48 7.59
N GLN A 22 10.68 -5.30 6.53
CA GLN A 22 11.67 -6.36 6.43
C GLN A 22 13.01 -5.85 5.85
N ALA A 23 13.78 -5.10 6.65
CA ALA A 23 15.01 -4.42 6.21
C ALA A 23 16.13 -5.33 5.65
N LYS A 24 16.20 -6.60 6.07
CA LYS A 24 17.23 -7.57 5.61
C LYS A 24 16.82 -8.38 4.39
N ASN A 25 15.51 -8.53 4.13
CA ASN A 25 14.97 -9.41 3.08
C ASN A 25 13.94 -8.69 2.18
N THR A 26 14.01 -7.36 2.10
CA THR A 26 13.01 -6.51 1.44
C THR A 26 12.71 -7.00 0.03
N THR A 27 13.72 -7.42 -0.73
CA THR A 27 13.53 -7.95 -2.08
C THR A 27 12.66 -9.21 -2.11
N LYS A 28 12.91 -10.17 -1.22
CA LYS A 28 12.16 -11.43 -1.18
C LYS A 28 10.71 -11.23 -0.74
N THR A 29 10.46 -10.26 0.14
CA THR A 29 9.10 -9.94 0.58
C THR A 29 8.31 -9.24 -0.51
N TRP A 30 8.92 -8.38 -1.31
CA TRP A 30 8.26 -7.79 -2.49
C TRP A 30 8.00 -8.82 -3.58
N ASP A 31 8.95 -9.72 -3.86
CA ASP A 31 8.74 -10.83 -4.81
C ASP A 31 7.53 -11.69 -4.36
N ALA A 32 7.40 -11.99 -3.07
CA ALA A 32 6.26 -12.74 -2.53
C ALA A 32 4.92 -11.99 -2.62
N VAL A 33 4.92 -10.66 -2.45
CA VAL A 33 3.72 -9.83 -2.66
C VAL A 33 3.28 -9.91 -4.12
N GLU A 34 4.22 -9.84 -5.07
CA GLU A 34 3.94 -9.93 -6.49
C GLU A 34 3.33 -11.28 -6.88
N ASP A 35 3.88 -12.38 -6.36
CA ASP A 35 3.36 -13.73 -6.59
C ASP A 35 1.92 -13.86 -6.10
N LYS A 36 1.62 -13.30 -4.92
CA LYS A 36 0.26 -13.32 -4.35
C LYS A 36 -0.71 -12.44 -5.13
N LEU A 37 -0.28 -11.25 -5.57
CA LEU A 37 -1.11 -10.37 -6.40
C LEU A 37 -1.46 -11.01 -7.74
N CYS A 38 -0.53 -11.75 -8.35
CA CYS A 38 -0.80 -12.52 -9.57
C CYS A 38 -1.87 -13.60 -9.38
N GLN A 39 -2.11 -14.05 -8.14
CA GLN A 39 -3.13 -15.05 -7.80
C GLN A 39 -4.47 -14.43 -7.40
N VAL A 40 -4.55 -13.11 -7.18
CA VAL A 40 -5.81 -12.44 -6.83
C VAL A 40 -6.73 -12.41 -8.05
N PRO A 41 -7.94 -13.02 -7.97
CA PRO A 41 -8.90 -12.97 -9.06
C PRO A 41 -9.28 -11.53 -9.40
N GLY A 42 -9.21 -11.17 -10.67
CA GLY A 42 -9.54 -9.81 -11.14
C GLY A 42 -8.39 -8.80 -11.01
N PHE A 43 -7.22 -9.22 -10.53
CA PHE A 43 -6.01 -8.38 -10.60
C PHE A 43 -5.58 -8.23 -12.06
N GLY A 44 -5.70 -7.02 -12.59
CA GLY A 44 -5.55 -6.72 -14.01
C GLY A 44 -4.13 -6.35 -14.42
N LYS A 45 -3.23 -6.14 -13.45
CA LYS A 45 -1.87 -5.67 -13.74
C LYS A 45 -0.98 -6.82 -14.23
N SER A 46 -0.79 -6.87 -15.55
CA SER A 46 0.18 -7.77 -16.18
C SER A 46 1.63 -7.33 -15.98
N GLY A 47 2.54 -8.30 -15.86
CA GLY A 47 3.99 -8.05 -15.78
C GLY A 47 4.38 -7.18 -14.60
N LEU A 48 3.93 -7.55 -13.40
CA LEU A 48 4.58 -7.09 -12.18
C LEU A 48 6.06 -7.50 -12.23
N ASP A 49 6.91 -6.55 -11.88
CA ASP A 49 8.33 -6.79 -11.65
C ASP A 49 8.66 -6.23 -10.29
N ARG A 50 9.77 -6.73 -9.73
CA ARG A 50 10.33 -6.42 -8.40
C ARG A 50 10.34 -4.92 -8.02
N LYS A 51 10.22 -4.01 -8.99
CA LYS A 51 10.21 -2.56 -8.77
C LYS A 51 8.81 -1.97 -8.80
N LYS A 52 7.86 -2.54 -9.55
CA LYS A 52 6.53 -1.97 -9.79
C LYS A 52 5.66 -1.96 -8.54
N ALA A 53 5.57 -3.08 -7.82
CA ALA A 53 4.78 -3.14 -6.58
C ALA A 53 5.32 -2.17 -5.51
N PRO A 54 6.63 -2.17 -5.16
CA PRO A 54 7.15 -1.21 -4.20
C PRO A 54 7.08 0.24 -4.69
N SER A 55 7.36 0.52 -5.96
CA SER A 55 7.26 1.88 -6.49
C SER A 55 5.82 2.42 -6.40
N ARG A 56 4.82 1.59 -6.70
CA ARG A 56 3.42 1.96 -6.57
C ARG A 56 3.04 2.21 -5.11
N PHE A 57 3.48 1.34 -4.21
CA PHE A 57 3.24 1.49 -2.77
C PHE A 57 3.83 2.80 -2.21
N TYR A 58 5.07 3.15 -2.54
CA TYR A 58 5.68 4.40 -2.08
C TYR A 58 5.06 5.65 -2.72
N GLN A 59 4.67 5.57 -4.00
CA GLN A 59 3.90 6.63 -4.63
C GLN A 59 2.58 6.87 -3.88
N PHE A 60 1.92 5.77 -3.51
CA PHE A 60 0.68 5.80 -2.74
C PHE A 60 0.87 6.47 -1.37
N LEU A 61 1.86 6.05 -0.58
CA LEU A 61 2.17 6.69 0.73
C LEU A 61 2.41 8.20 0.61
N ARG A 62 3.12 8.63 -0.44
CA ARG A 62 3.37 10.06 -0.69
C ARG A 62 2.10 10.84 -1.01
N VAL A 63 1.18 10.25 -1.78
CA VAL A 63 -0.11 10.88 -2.12
C VAL A 63 -1.01 10.91 -0.89
N HIS A 64 -1.12 9.81 -0.15
CA HIS A 64 -1.92 9.72 1.06
C HIS A 64 -1.46 10.71 2.13
N ARG A 65 -0.15 10.87 2.34
CA ARG A 65 0.39 11.88 3.27
C ARG A 65 -0.03 13.30 2.90
N LYS A 66 -0.01 13.64 1.60
CA LYS A 66 -0.49 14.95 1.13
C LYS A 66 -1.99 15.10 1.32
N PHE A 67 -2.74 14.01 1.12
CA PHE A 67 -4.18 13.98 1.34
C PHE A 67 -4.51 14.18 2.83
N GLN A 68 -3.90 13.43 3.75
CA GLN A 68 -4.08 13.56 5.20
C GLN A 68 -3.78 14.97 5.71
N VAL A 69 -2.68 15.59 5.26
CA VAL A 69 -2.35 16.99 5.61
C VAL A 69 -3.41 17.97 5.11
N GLY A 70 -4.00 17.74 3.94
CA GLY A 70 -5.05 18.59 3.37
C GLY A 70 -6.46 18.33 3.92
N PHE A 71 -6.80 17.09 4.26
CA PHE A 71 -8.14 16.65 4.66
C PHE A 71 -8.39 16.69 6.17
N LYS A 72 -7.35 16.86 7.01
CA LYS A 72 -7.51 17.18 8.45
C LYS A 72 -8.42 18.39 8.70
N TYR A 73 -8.72 19.17 7.65
CA TYR A 73 -9.56 20.36 7.65
C TYR A 73 -10.94 20.21 6.98
N LEU A 74 -11.29 19.06 6.39
CA LEU A 74 -12.54 18.88 5.62
C LEU A 74 -13.23 17.56 5.99
N SER A 75 -14.04 17.58 7.06
CA SER A 75 -14.79 16.41 7.52
C SER A 75 -16.12 16.26 6.75
N GLY A 76 -16.22 15.19 5.94
CA GLY A 76 -17.43 14.80 5.22
C GLY A 76 -17.25 13.50 4.43
N VAL A 77 -16.53 12.53 5.00
CA VAL A 77 -16.11 11.29 4.32
C VAL A 77 -17.19 10.21 4.44
N LYS A 78 -17.49 9.51 3.33
CA LYS A 78 -18.49 8.44 3.29
C LYS A 78 -17.98 7.17 4.00
N GLN A 79 -18.90 6.31 4.44
CA GLN A 79 -18.58 5.11 5.25
C GLN A 79 -17.69 4.09 4.51
N ASP A 80 -17.85 3.94 3.18
CA ASP A 80 -17.02 3.03 2.37
C ASP A 80 -15.59 3.58 2.20
N ASP A 81 -15.46 4.90 2.03
CA ASP A 81 -14.17 5.60 2.07
C ASP A 81 -13.51 5.49 3.46
N THR A 82 -14.30 5.36 4.53
CA THR A 82 -13.79 5.29 5.90
C THR A 82 -12.97 4.02 6.13
N GLY A 83 -13.44 2.85 5.67
CA GLY A 83 -12.70 1.60 5.81
C GLY A 83 -11.39 1.61 5.03
N LYS A 84 -11.43 2.14 3.81
CA LYS A 84 -10.24 2.34 2.98
C LYS A 84 -9.26 3.31 3.66
N ILE A 85 -9.73 4.47 4.12
CA ILE A 85 -8.87 5.47 4.79
C ILE A 85 -8.27 4.92 6.09
N MET A 86 -9.02 4.16 6.89
CA MET A 86 -8.50 3.55 8.12
C MET A 86 -7.36 2.56 7.85
N LEU A 87 -7.52 1.67 6.87
CA LEU A 87 -6.44 0.76 6.45
C LEU A 87 -5.19 1.54 6.01
N LEU A 88 -5.40 2.66 5.30
CA LEU A 88 -4.31 3.49 4.82
C LEU A 88 -3.60 4.26 5.93
N ASP A 89 -4.35 4.72 6.93
CA ASP A 89 -3.80 5.39 8.10
C ASP A 89 -2.99 4.43 8.98
N GLU A 90 -3.49 3.20 9.18
CA GLU A 90 -2.77 2.13 9.88
C GLU A 90 -1.47 1.75 9.14
N LEU A 91 -1.55 1.52 7.82
CA LEU A 91 -0.38 1.24 6.98
C LEU A 91 0.66 2.37 7.04
N PHE A 92 0.20 3.62 7.04
CA PHE A 92 1.06 4.78 7.10
C PHE A 92 1.77 4.89 8.45
N GLN A 93 1.05 4.69 9.55
CA GLN A 93 1.62 4.68 10.89
C GLN A 93 2.67 3.56 11.06
N LEU A 94 2.35 2.35 10.58
CA LEU A 94 3.28 1.21 10.62
C LEU A 94 4.53 1.48 9.77
N PHE A 95 4.39 2.18 8.65
CA PHE A 95 5.51 2.58 7.80
C PHE A 95 6.41 3.60 8.48
N ASP A 96 5.84 4.67 9.06
CA ASP A 96 6.59 5.71 9.75
C ASP A 96 7.38 5.12 10.92
N GLU A 97 6.75 4.28 11.76
CA GLU A 97 7.40 3.56 12.86
C GLU A 97 8.60 2.73 12.37
N ALA A 98 8.43 1.96 11.30
CA ALA A 98 9.50 1.15 10.74
C ALA A 98 10.61 1.98 10.06
N SER A 99 10.31 3.22 9.66
CA SER A 99 11.29 4.14 9.09
C SER A 99 12.08 4.89 10.17
N ASP A 100 11.46 5.18 11.32
CA ASP A 100 12.10 5.81 12.48
C ASP A 100 13.00 4.83 13.25
N GLU A 101 12.71 3.53 13.20
CA GLU A 101 13.54 2.48 13.81
C GLU A 101 14.83 2.15 13.02
N ARG A 102 15.09 2.81 11.88
CA ARG A 102 16.18 2.45 10.95
C ARG A 102 17.29 3.50 10.88
#